data_AF-A0A4V2DW40-F1
#
_entry.id   AF-A0A4V2DW40-F1
#
_cell.length_a   1.000
_cell.length_b   1.000
_cell.length_c   1.000
_cell.angle_alpha   90.00
_cell.angle_beta   90.00
_cell.angle_gamma   90.00
#
_symmetry.space_group_name_H-M   'P 1'
#
loop_
_entity.id
_entity.type
_entity.pdbx_description
1 polymer ?
#
loop_
_entity_poly.entity_id
_entity_poly.type
_entity_poly.pdbx_seq_one_letter_code
_entity_poly.pdbx_strand_id
1 'polypeptide(L)'
;VGSGVLNLGSGISGFYKTSVLPCGTPAAVSGIGNLGQQLSGVSAAGTSLRSMLAGNLGLANVGNFNAGFGNVGVVNLGAANIGGHNLGLGNVGDGNLGLGNIGHGNLGFANLGLTACAAGVGNVGFGNAGINNFGLANMGVG
;
A
#
# COMPACT_ATOMS: atom_id res chain seq x y z
N VAL A 1 -17.67 17.04 -26.48
CA VAL A 1 -16.33 17.03 -27.12
C VAL A 1 -15.45 16.02 -26.40
N GLY A 2 -14.73 15.19 -27.14
CA GLY A 2 -13.67 14.33 -26.60
C GLY A 2 -12.31 14.93 -26.92
N SER A 3 -11.38 15.02 -25.96
CA SER A 3 -10.07 15.66 -26.15
C SER A 3 -8.92 14.68 -25.91
N GLY A 4 -8.09 14.49 -26.93
CA GLY A 4 -6.87 13.67 -26.88
C GLY A 4 -6.70 12.76 -28.11
N VAL A 5 -5.53 12.14 -28.27
CA VAL A 5 -5.09 11.56 -29.55
C VAL A 5 -5.88 10.34 -30.04
N LEU A 6 -6.55 9.59 -29.17
CA LEU A 6 -7.25 8.35 -29.51
C LEU A 6 -8.46 8.08 -28.60
N ASN A 7 -9.36 9.07 -28.47
CA ASN A 7 -10.58 8.96 -27.66
C ASN A 7 -11.81 8.66 -28.52
N LEU A 8 -12.53 7.58 -28.22
CA LEU A 8 -13.77 7.14 -28.87
C LEU A 8 -14.96 7.34 -27.92
N GLY A 9 -15.82 8.33 -28.19
CA GLY A 9 -17.06 8.61 -27.45
C GLY A 9 -17.22 10.07 -26.97
N SER A 10 -18.36 10.36 -26.34
CA SER A 10 -18.76 11.71 -25.90
C SER A 10 -18.35 11.97 -24.43
N GLY A 11 -17.76 13.15 -24.11
CA GLY A 11 -17.42 13.56 -22.74
C GLY A 11 -16.02 13.14 -22.23
N ILE A 12 -15.19 12.58 -23.10
CA ILE A 12 -13.95 11.86 -22.75
C ILE A 12 -12.72 12.75 -22.92
N SER A 13 -11.84 12.83 -21.93
CA SER A 13 -10.57 13.57 -22.02
C SER A 13 -9.36 12.72 -21.64
N GLY A 14 -8.27 12.80 -22.41
CA GLY A 14 -7.00 12.10 -22.15
C GLY A 14 -6.49 11.24 -23.31
N PHE A 15 -5.58 10.29 -23.05
CA PHE A 15 -4.94 9.47 -24.08
C PHE A 15 -5.52 8.04 -24.09
N TYR A 16 -5.84 7.51 -25.28
CA TYR A 16 -6.34 6.13 -25.51
C TYR A 16 -7.57 5.76 -24.66
N LYS A 17 -8.78 6.18 -25.06
CA LYS A 17 -10.02 5.90 -24.32
C LYS A 17 -11.15 5.43 -25.22
N THR A 18 -11.99 4.52 -24.74
CA THR A 18 -13.21 4.09 -25.44
C THR A 18 -14.41 4.07 -24.50
N SER A 19 -15.49 4.72 -24.90
CA SER A 19 -16.80 4.64 -24.26
C SER A 19 -17.66 3.62 -24.99
N VAL A 20 -18.27 2.73 -24.22
CA VAL A 20 -19.30 1.79 -24.71
C VAL A 20 -20.71 2.41 -24.73
N LEU A 21 -20.85 3.70 -24.40
CA LEU A 21 -22.14 4.38 -24.39
C LEU A 21 -22.57 4.90 -25.76
N PRO A 22 -23.89 4.94 -26.04
CA PRO A 22 -24.42 5.47 -27.29
C PRO A 22 -23.94 6.90 -27.59
N CYS A 23 -23.87 7.20 -28.88
CA CYS A 23 -23.52 8.54 -29.36
C CYS A 23 -24.50 9.58 -28.77
N GLY A 24 -23.99 10.54 -28.01
CA GLY A 24 -24.78 11.63 -27.40
C GLY A 24 -24.88 11.60 -25.87
N THR A 25 -24.59 10.46 -25.22
CA THR A 25 -24.51 10.42 -23.75
C THR A 25 -23.12 10.86 -23.23
N PRO A 26 -23.02 11.82 -22.29
CA PRO A 26 -21.73 12.22 -21.72
C PRO A 26 -21.13 11.11 -20.84
N ALA A 27 -19.93 10.62 -21.18
CA ALA A 27 -19.12 9.74 -20.35
C ALA A 27 -18.00 10.59 -19.71
N ALA A 28 -18.08 10.86 -18.40
CA ALA A 28 -17.09 11.66 -17.68
C ALA A 28 -15.81 10.83 -17.39
N VAL A 29 -14.95 10.67 -18.39
CA VAL A 29 -13.77 9.78 -18.32
C VAL A 29 -12.47 10.58 -18.56
N SER A 30 -11.69 10.82 -17.50
CA SER A 30 -10.44 11.64 -17.51
C SER A 30 -9.19 10.83 -17.09
N GLY A 31 -8.01 11.01 -17.72
CA GLY A 31 -6.80 10.19 -17.45
C GLY A 31 -6.20 9.43 -18.67
N ILE A 32 -5.45 8.35 -18.46
CA ILE A 32 -4.80 7.55 -19.53
C ILE A 32 -5.38 6.12 -19.49
N GLY A 33 -5.76 5.54 -20.63
CA GLY A 33 -6.04 4.08 -20.75
C GLY A 33 -7.40 3.58 -20.25
N ASN A 34 -8.41 4.44 -20.07
CA ASN A 34 -9.68 4.04 -19.45
C ASN A 34 -10.63 3.30 -20.42
N LEU A 35 -11.20 2.19 -19.96
CA LEU A 35 -12.28 1.42 -20.61
C LEU A 35 -13.52 1.42 -19.69
N GLY A 36 -14.58 2.17 -20.01
CA GLY A 36 -15.82 2.18 -19.22
C GLY A 36 -16.41 3.56 -18.90
N GLN A 37 -17.42 3.57 -18.03
CA GLN A 37 -18.45 4.62 -17.98
C GLN A 37 -18.18 5.83 -17.08
N GLN A 38 -17.36 5.74 -16.04
CA GLN A 38 -17.06 6.86 -15.15
C GLN A 38 -15.72 6.64 -14.43
N LEU A 39 -14.61 6.64 -15.17
CA LEU A 39 -13.28 6.55 -14.57
C LEU A 39 -12.50 7.84 -14.84
N SER A 40 -12.34 8.66 -13.80
CA SER A 40 -11.32 9.70 -13.72
C SER A 40 -10.12 9.12 -12.96
N GLY A 41 -9.00 8.93 -13.64
CA GLY A 41 -7.78 8.35 -13.05
C GLY A 41 -6.86 7.69 -14.08
N VAL A 42 -5.61 7.42 -13.66
CA VAL A 42 -4.62 6.62 -14.40
C VAL A 42 -5.09 5.16 -14.35
N SER A 43 -5.67 4.69 -15.46
CA SER A 43 -6.48 3.47 -15.61
C SER A 43 -6.17 2.26 -14.73
N ALA A 44 -7.18 1.88 -13.95
CA ALA A 44 -7.65 0.50 -13.86
C ALA A 44 -8.48 0.19 -15.13
N ALA A 45 -8.08 -0.78 -15.94
CA ALA A 45 -8.83 -1.22 -17.11
C ALA A 45 -8.79 -2.74 -17.23
N GLY A 46 -9.98 -3.36 -17.16
CA GLY A 46 -10.23 -4.77 -17.50
C GLY A 46 -9.56 -5.78 -16.57
N THR A 47 -10.31 -6.73 -15.99
CA THR A 47 -9.84 -7.73 -14.99
C THR A 47 -9.29 -7.18 -13.65
N SER A 48 -9.02 -5.88 -13.55
CA SER A 48 -8.48 -5.17 -12.37
C SER A 48 -9.43 -5.05 -11.16
N LEU A 49 -10.74 -5.30 -11.31
CA LEU A 49 -11.69 -5.32 -10.18
C LEU A 49 -11.52 -6.53 -9.24
N ARG A 50 -10.79 -7.59 -9.63
CA ARG A 50 -10.37 -8.63 -8.66
C ARG A 50 -9.23 -8.17 -7.74
N SER A 51 -8.48 -7.14 -8.12
CA SER A 51 -7.37 -6.61 -7.33
C SER A 51 -7.82 -5.54 -6.33
N MET A 52 -8.84 -4.75 -6.66
CA MET A 52 -9.50 -3.88 -5.69
C MET A 52 -10.25 -4.67 -4.60
N LEU A 53 -10.62 -5.93 -4.88
CA LEU A 53 -11.14 -6.90 -3.92
C LEU A 53 -10.06 -7.71 -3.18
N ALA A 54 -8.78 -7.55 -3.53
CA ALA A 54 -7.66 -8.00 -2.70
C ALA A 54 -7.31 -6.98 -1.60
N GLY A 55 -8.12 -5.93 -1.41
CA GLY A 55 -8.12 -5.06 -0.24
C GLY A 55 -7.03 -3.99 -0.16
N ASN A 56 -6.20 -3.82 -1.20
CA ASN A 56 -5.14 -2.81 -1.14
C ASN A 56 -5.66 -1.40 -1.49
N LEU A 57 -5.42 -0.42 -0.63
CA LEU A 57 -5.73 1.00 -0.83
C LEU A 57 -4.42 1.80 -0.98
N GLY A 58 -4.21 2.47 -2.11
CA GLY A 58 -3.03 3.31 -2.35
C GLY A 58 -2.05 2.72 -3.38
N LEU A 59 -0.84 3.28 -3.49
CA LEU A 59 0.07 2.99 -4.61
C LEU A 59 1.14 1.95 -4.25
N ALA A 60 1.53 1.15 -5.23
CA ALA A 60 2.66 0.20 -5.14
C ALA A 60 2.54 -0.84 -4.01
N ASN A 61 1.34 -1.14 -3.52
CA ASN A 61 1.13 -2.19 -2.54
C ASN A 61 1.09 -3.57 -3.21
N VAL A 62 1.78 -4.56 -2.62
CA VAL A 62 1.86 -5.95 -3.08
C VAL A 62 1.30 -6.86 -1.98
N GLY A 63 0.40 -7.79 -2.34
CA GLY A 63 -0.27 -8.69 -1.40
C GLY A 63 -1.73 -8.31 -1.15
N ASN A 64 -2.21 -8.40 0.09
CA ASN A 64 -3.63 -8.25 0.42
C ASN A 64 -3.90 -7.27 1.58
N PHE A 65 -5.00 -6.50 1.50
CA PHE A 65 -5.49 -5.63 2.58
C PHE A 65 -4.52 -4.55 3.07
N ASN A 66 -3.61 -4.09 2.22
CA ASN A 66 -2.62 -3.06 2.56
C ASN A 66 -3.12 -1.66 2.21
N ALA A 67 -3.01 -0.71 3.15
CA ALA A 67 -3.40 0.68 2.94
C ALA A 67 -2.19 1.63 3.04
N GLY A 68 -2.04 2.52 2.07
CA GLY A 68 -0.95 3.50 1.95
C GLY A 68 -0.01 3.22 0.78
N PHE A 69 1.31 3.23 1.00
CA PHE A 69 2.29 3.28 -0.11
C PHE A 69 3.40 2.21 0.00
N GLY A 70 3.57 1.40 -1.04
CA GLY A 70 4.75 0.53 -1.15
C GLY A 70 4.82 -0.57 -0.09
N ASN A 71 3.68 -1.02 0.45
CA ASN A 71 3.66 -2.11 1.43
C ASN A 71 3.68 -3.47 0.73
N VAL A 72 4.38 -4.45 1.29
CA VAL A 72 4.49 -5.81 0.77
C VAL A 72 4.03 -6.81 1.84
N GLY A 73 2.98 -7.56 1.56
CA GLY A 73 2.45 -8.61 2.43
C GLY A 73 0.97 -8.43 2.75
N VAL A 74 0.57 -8.58 4.01
CA VAL A 74 -0.86 -8.60 4.38
C VAL A 74 -1.21 -7.61 5.48
N VAL A 75 -2.33 -6.88 5.32
CA VAL A 75 -2.90 -6.03 6.38
C VAL A 75 -1.90 -5.00 6.93
N ASN A 76 -1.12 -4.35 6.06
CA ASN A 76 -0.23 -3.26 6.48
C ASN A 76 -0.88 -1.90 6.26
N LEU A 77 -0.77 -0.99 7.23
CA LEU A 77 -1.28 0.37 7.15
C LEU A 77 -0.12 1.38 7.30
N GLY A 78 0.08 2.23 6.30
CA GLY A 78 1.17 3.21 6.23
C GLY A 78 2.04 3.01 4.99
N ALA A 79 3.36 3.04 5.13
CA ALA A 79 4.25 2.95 3.96
C ALA A 79 5.49 2.09 4.16
N ALA A 80 5.95 1.47 3.07
CA ALA A 80 7.18 0.68 3.02
C ALA A 80 7.27 -0.43 4.08
N ASN A 81 6.13 -0.97 4.52
CA ASN A 81 6.11 -2.11 5.46
C ASN A 81 6.25 -3.43 4.68
N ILE A 82 7.00 -4.38 5.22
CA ILE A 82 7.20 -5.72 4.66
C ILE A 82 6.77 -6.75 5.70
N GLY A 83 5.87 -7.66 5.34
CA GLY A 83 5.31 -8.70 6.21
C GLY A 83 3.82 -8.47 6.49
N GLY A 84 3.36 -8.76 7.70
CA GLY A 84 1.95 -8.80 8.06
C GLY A 84 1.57 -7.85 9.21
N HIS A 85 0.36 -7.28 9.17
CA HIS A 85 -0.22 -6.58 10.33
C HIS A 85 0.62 -5.41 10.89
N ASN A 86 1.41 -4.73 10.06
CA ASN A 86 2.20 -3.59 10.52
C ASN A 86 1.45 -2.26 10.38
N LEU A 87 1.62 -1.37 11.35
CA LEU A 87 1.08 -0.01 11.32
C LEU A 87 2.21 1.02 11.46
N GLY A 88 2.41 1.85 10.45
CA GLY A 88 3.40 2.92 10.43
C GLY A 88 4.31 2.85 9.20
N LEU A 89 5.61 3.12 9.35
CA LEU A 89 6.53 3.22 8.22
C LEU A 89 7.75 2.32 8.34
N GLY A 90 8.09 1.62 7.27
CA GLY A 90 9.38 0.93 7.16
C GLY A 90 9.56 -0.26 8.12
N ASN A 91 8.47 -0.86 8.61
CA ASN A 91 8.56 -2.04 9.48
C ASN A 91 8.78 -3.31 8.65
N VAL A 92 9.59 -4.23 9.17
CA VAL A 92 9.88 -5.53 8.55
C VAL A 92 9.53 -6.64 9.54
N GLY A 93 8.69 -7.59 9.13
CA GLY A 93 8.17 -8.67 9.97
C GLY A 93 6.69 -8.48 10.26
N ASP A 94 6.20 -8.91 11.43
CA ASP A 94 4.76 -8.99 11.69
C ASP A 94 4.30 -8.25 12.96
N GLY A 95 3.16 -7.56 12.88
CA GLY A 95 2.50 -6.99 14.05
C GLY A 95 3.24 -5.81 14.68
N ASN A 96 4.07 -5.08 13.92
CA ASN A 96 4.82 -3.95 14.45
C ASN A 96 4.01 -2.65 14.36
N LEU A 97 4.09 -1.83 15.41
CA LEU A 97 3.50 -0.49 15.47
C LEU A 97 4.59 0.58 15.58
N GLY A 98 4.65 1.49 14.63
CA GLY A 98 5.55 2.64 14.63
C GLY A 98 6.50 2.63 13.43
N LEU A 99 7.77 2.99 13.63
CA LEU A 99 8.71 3.22 12.51
C LEU A 99 9.95 2.33 12.57
N GLY A 100 10.29 1.70 11.45
CA GLY A 100 11.59 1.06 11.26
C GLY A 100 11.85 -0.13 12.18
N ASN A 101 10.81 -0.80 12.67
CA ASN A 101 10.96 -1.97 13.52
C ASN A 101 11.25 -3.22 12.67
N ILE A 102 12.15 -4.09 13.13
CA ILE A 102 12.52 -5.35 12.49
C ILE A 102 12.23 -6.52 13.43
N GLY A 103 11.23 -7.31 13.10
CA GLY A 103 10.84 -8.52 13.83
C GLY A 103 9.33 -8.58 14.09
N HIS A 104 8.92 -9.03 15.28
CA HIS A 104 7.52 -9.32 15.58
C HIS A 104 7.00 -8.57 16.81
N GLY A 105 5.83 -7.94 16.70
CA GLY A 105 5.13 -7.36 17.85
C GLY A 105 5.84 -6.20 18.53
N ASN A 106 6.70 -5.45 17.81
CA ASN A 106 7.40 -4.31 18.40
C ASN A 106 6.53 -3.04 18.36
N LEU A 107 6.60 -2.22 19.40
CA LEU A 107 5.91 -0.93 19.50
C LEU A 107 6.91 0.21 19.68
N GLY A 108 6.88 1.19 18.79
CA GLY A 108 7.76 2.36 18.83
C GLY A 108 8.68 2.42 17.62
N PHE A 109 9.95 2.70 17.83
CA PHE A 109 10.85 3.12 16.76
C PHE A 109 12.16 2.35 16.79
N ALA A 110 12.60 1.86 15.63
CA ALA A 110 13.90 1.24 15.43
C ALA A 110 14.19 0.08 16.41
N ASN A 111 13.18 -0.72 16.77
CA ASN A 111 13.39 -1.94 17.55
C ASN A 111 13.81 -3.09 16.62
N LEU A 112 14.79 -3.89 17.03
CA LEU A 112 15.44 -4.90 16.19
C LEU A 112 15.89 -6.12 16.99
N GLY A 113 16.35 -7.17 16.31
CA GLY A 113 16.92 -8.35 16.96
C GLY A 113 18.34 -8.12 17.46
N LEU A 114 18.75 -8.91 18.45
CA LEU A 114 20.07 -8.79 19.08
C LEU A 114 21.24 -9.06 18.11
N THR A 115 21.03 -9.95 17.14
CA THR A 115 22.05 -10.37 16.17
C THR A 115 21.54 -10.19 14.75
N ALA A 116 22.47 -10.16 13.79
CA ALA A 116 22.11 -10.31 12.39
C ALA A 116 21.27 -11.59 12.22
N CYS A 117 20.14 -11.46 11.50
CA CYS A 117 19.14 -12.51 11.29
C CYS A 117 18.27 -12.89 12.50
N ALA A 118 18.44 -12.30 13.68
CA ALA A 118 17.45 -12.43 14.74
C ALA A 118 16.34 -11.39 14.54
N ALA A 119 15.09 -11.80 14.74
CA ALA A 119 13.96 -10.88 14.82
C ALA A 119 13.93 -10.25 16.22
N GLY A 120 13.69 -8.94 16.29
CA GLY A 120 13.32 -8.30 17.56
C GLY A 120 11.90 -8.68 17.93
N VAL A 121 11.63 -9.14 19.15
CA VAL A 121 10.30 -9.61 19.53
C VAL A 121 9.78 -8.82 20.72
N GLY A 122 8.59 -8.24 20.61
CA GLY A 122 7.89 -7.66 21.76
C GLY A 122 8.56 -6.45 22.40
N ASN A 123 9.48 -5.77 21.71
CA ASN A 123 10.15 -4.60 22.27
C ASN A 123 9.24 -3.37 22.21
N VAL A 124 9.27 -2.57 23.25
CA VAL A 124 8.47 -1.35 23.38
C VAL A 124 9.37 -0.15 23.66
N GLY A 125 9.32 0.87 22.81
CA GLY A 125 10.08 2.11 22.94
C GLY A 125 11.00 2.36 21.75
N PHE A 126 12.21 2.84 22.02
CA PHE A 126 13.10 3.38 21.00
C PHE A 126 14.44 2.63 20.98
N GLY A 127 14.82 2.08 19.83
CA GLY A 127 16.16 1.56 19.59
C GLY A 127 16.52 0.31 20.39
N ASN A 128 15.55 -0.50 20.83
CA ASN A 128 15.85 -1.71 21.60
C ASN A 128 16.31 -2.85 20.68
N ALA A 129 17.29 -3.64 21.12
CA ALA A 129 17.84 -4.77 20.40
C ALA A 129 17.67 -6.07 21.20
N GLY A 130 16.78 -6.96 20.76
CA GLY A 130 16.54 -8.26 21.38
C GLY A 130 15.07 -8.56 21.62
N ILE A 131 14.71 -9.06 22.79
CA ILE A 131 13.37 -9.56 23.09
C ILE A 131 12.80 -8.89 24.34
N ASN A 132 11.55 -8.46 24.26
CA ASN A 132 10.70 -7.95 25.34
C ASN A 132 11.25 -6.74 26.12
N ASN A 133 12.17 -6.00 25.52
CA ASN A 133 12.73 -4.81 26.16
C ASN A 133 11.73 -3.65 26.21
N PHE A 134 11.66 -2.94 27.34
CA PHE A 134 10.87 -1.71 27.49
C PHE A 134 11.77 -0.51 27.77
N GLY A 135 11.66 0.55 26.96
CA GLY A 135 12.38 1.81 27.16
C GLY A 135 13.25 2.22 25.98
N LEU A 136 14.45 2.73 26.27
CA LEU A 136 15.36 3.33 25.30
C LEU A 136 16.67 2.55 25.24
N ALA A 137 17.04 2.11 24.03
CA ALA A 137 18.36 1.55 23.71
C ALA A 137 18.77 0.35 24.59
N ASN A 138 17.81 -0.47 25.04
CA ASN A 138 18.12 -1.70 25.76
C ASN A 138 18.65 -2.77 24.80
N MET A 139 19.51 -3.64 25.31
CA MET A 139 20.04 -4.78 24.56
C MET A 139 19.91 -6.05 25.38
N GLY A 140 19.31 -7.09 24.80
CA GLY A 140 19.20 -8.41 25.41
C GLY A 140 17.78 -8.94 25.46
N VAL A 141 17.54 -9.81 26.43
CA VAL A 141 16.25 -10.43 26.69
C VAL A 141 15.76 -9.92 28.05
N GLY A 142 14.60 -9.28 28.07
CA GLY A 142 14.02 -8.64 29.26
C GLY A 142 12.59 -9.05 29.51
#